data_AF-A0A959HHI9-F1
#
_entry.id   AF-A0A959HHI9-F1
#
_cell.length_a   1.000
_cell.length_b   1.000
_cell.length_c   1.000
_cell.angle_alpha   90.00
_cell.angle_beta   90.00
_cell.angle_gamma   90.00
#
_symmetry.space_group_name_H-M   'P 1'
#
loop_
_entity.id
_entity.type
_entity.pdbx_description
1 polymer ?
#
loop_
_entity_poly.entity_id
_entity_poly.type
_entity_poly.pdbx_seq_one_letter_code
_entity_poly.pdbx_strand_id
1 'polypeptide(L)'
;MILSMKDIAAFQALGLPQEDFWFSAMVDEGAHKVLDTNPLRELLNQNISLSNYGSVSHVGFTPIAIQGDGRHQSIGYKEEDKSIDINLQLDYRVVKQATTKEEMTSWLARYLLAAIPLFAEVPVPHFQISSFRQDIFDLFQKQGWLDGSLPKICSPPVYLVWMSDFRSGLQNGKRPYFFARKVAQREWYQVIEVEQFAGMLNQRMNLTDYGSGVEELYLSFLADEPDGRMYESDSTYFREDRELHLSIPLGLPPYDESALVNGLIAALPEVKRWDVPDFDWERLKRDCKKR
;
A
#
# COMPACT_ATOMS: atom_id res chain seq x y z
N MET A 1 15.43 14.39 1.63
CA MET A 1 15.52 13.88 3.03
C MET A 1 14.11 13.45 3.42
N ILE A 2 13.84 12.15 3.46
CA ILE A 2 12.53 11.62 3.87
C ILE A 2 12.55 11.63 5.40
N LEU A 3 11.76 12.51 6.02
CA LEU A 3 11.57 12.47 7.47
C LEU A 3 10.76 11.22 7.80
N SER A 4 11.19 10.47 8.81
CA SER A 4 10.49 9.28 9.27
C SER A 4 9.41 9.70 10.28
N MET A 5 8.38 8.88 10.47
CA MET A 5 7.36 9.17 11.49
C MET A 5 7.90 9.24 12.94
N LYS A 6 9.11 8.74 13.22
CA LYS A 6 9.77 8.96 14.51
C LYS A 6 10.05 10.44 14.77
N ASP A 7 10.16 11.25 13.72
CA ASP A 7 10.34 12.69 13.81
C ASP A 7 9.03 13.38 14.27
N ILE A 8 7.86 12.78 14.05
CA ILE A 8 6.54 13.34 14.44
C ILE A 8 6.33 13.26 15.96
N ALA A 9 6.66 12.13 16.58
CA ALA A 9 6.64 12.01 18.05
C ALA A 9 7.63 13.00 18.70
N ALA A 10 8.76 13.27 18.04
CA ALA A 10 9.72 14.29 18.47
C ALA A 10 9.13 15.71 18.35
N PHE A 11 8.37 16.01 17.29
CA PHE A 11 7.68 17.30 17.15
C PHE A 11 6.57 17.53 18.19
N GLN A 12 5.82 16.48 18.56
CA GLN A 12 4.85 16.54 19.65
C GLN A 12 5.50 16.84 21.00
N ALA A 13 6.68 16.26 21.26
CA ALA A 13 7.47 16.55 22.47
C ALA A 13 8.00 17.99 22.53
N LEU A 14 8.07 18.68 21.39
CA LEU A 14 8.51 20.08 21.29
C LEU A 14 7.37 21.10 21.46
N GLY A 15 6.13 20.66 21.67
CA GLY A 15 4.98 21.55 21.86
C GLY A 15 4.60 22.34 20.62
N LEU A 16 4.99 21.88 19.43
CA LEU A 16 4.51 22.47 18.18
C LEU A 16 3.01 22.20 18.02
N PRO A 17 2.26 23.12 17.39
CA PRO A 17 0.84 22.92 17.12
C PRO A 17 0.65 21.62 16.32
N GLN A 18 -0.30 20.80 16.76
CA GLN A 18 -0.69 19.59 16.05
C GLN A 18 -1.30 20.01 14.70
N GLU A 19 -0.71 19.54 13.61
CA GLU A 19 -1.19 19.80 12.26
C GLU A 19 -2.07 18.63 11.80
N ASP A 20 -3.26 18.93 11.31
CA ASP A 20 -4.18 17.94 10.74
C ASP A 20 -3.64 17.39 9.41
N PHE A 21 -2.86 18.19 8.69
CA PHE A 21 -2.35 17.88 7.36
C PHE A 21 -0.82 17.92 7.32
N TRP A 22 -0.20 16.81 6.93
CA TRP A 22 1.25 16.71 6.76
C TRP A 22 1.62 16.40 5.31
N PHE A 23 2.56 17.16 4.76
CA PHE A 23 2.89 17.09 3.35
C PHE A 23 4.39 16.86 3.18
N SER A 24 4.75 15.94 2.29
CA SER A 24 6.13 15.68 1.91
C SER A 24 6.26 15.54 0.40
N ALA A 25 7.46 15.37 -0.12
CA ALA A 25 7.65 15.11 -1.54
C ALA A 25 8.85 14.21 -1.78
N MET A 26 8.70 13.31 -2.75
CA MET A 26 9.81 12.54 -3.31
C MET A 26 10.01 12.96 -4.75
N VAL A 27 11.20 13.45 -5.09
CA VAL A 27 11.49 14.06 -6.39
C VAL A 27 12.86 13.62 -6.87
N ASP A 28 12.97 13.35 -8.16
CA ASP A 28 14.29 13.23 -8.81
C ASP A 28 15.03 14.57 -8.82
N GLU A 29 16.35 14.53 -9.04
CA GLU A 29 17.24 15.71 -9.10
C GLU A 29 16.76 16.81 -10.07
N GLY A 30 15.82 16.54 -10.99
CA GLY A 30 15.23 17.56 -11.87
C GLY A 30 13.95 18.25 -11.37
N ALA A 31 13.21 17.65 -10.43
CA ALA A 31 11.83 18.03 -10.11
C ALA A 31 11.68 18.88 -8.83
N HIS A 32 12.74 18.95 -8.00
CA HIS A 32 12.73 19.67 -6.72
C HIS A 32 12.50 21.19 -6.81
N LYS A 33 12.67 21.80 -8.00
CA LYS A 33 12.61 23.27 -8.15
C LYS A 33 11.19 23.84 -8.14
N VAL A 34 10.21 23.05 -8.56
CA VAL A 34 8.82 23.52 -8.76
C VAL A 34 7.84 22.86 -7.80
N LEU A 35 8.18 21.70 -7.25
CA LEU A 35 7.30 20.95 -6.37
C LEU A 35 7.46 21.42 -4.91
N ASP A 36 6.60 22.37 -4.54
CA ASP A 36 6.49 22.94 -3.21
C ASP A 36 5.10 22.61 -2.65
N THR A 37 5.03 21.81 -1.60
CA THR A 37 3.77 21.36 -1.00
C THR A 37 3.28 22.29 0.11
N ASN A 38 4.11 23.25 0.57
CA ASN A 38 3.78 24.10 1.71
C ASN A 38 2.53 24.97 1.50
N PRO A 39 2.32 25.62 0.35
CA PRO A 39 1.12 26.45 0.15
C PRO A 39 -0.18 25.66 0.34
N LEU A 40 -0.18 24.39 -0.11
CA LEU A 40 -1.33 23.50 0.01
C LEU A 40 -1.53 23.04 1.46
N ARG A 41 -0.44 22.65 2.13
CA ARG A 41 -0.43 22.25 3.56
C ARG A 41 -0.94 23.37 4.46
N GLU A 42 -0.43 24.58 4.28
CA GLU A 42 -0.80 25.75 5.09
C GLU A 42 -2.27 26.12 4.90
N LEU A 43 -2.75 26.14 3.65
CA LEU A 43 -4.13 26.44 3.35
C LEU A 43 -5.08 25.44 4.03
N LEU A 44 -4.78 24.14 3.94
CA LEU A 44 -5.61 23.09 4.53
C LEU A 44 -5.63 23.18 6.06
N ASN A 45 -4.47 23.28 6.71
CA ASN A 45 -4.40 23.41 8.17
C ASN A 45 -5.05 24.70 8.71
N GLN A 46 -5.15 25.76 7.91
CA GLN A 46 -5.83 27.00 8.29
C GLN A 46 -7.35 26.96 8.15
N ASN A 47 -7.89 26.11 7.26
CA ASN A 47 -9.31 26.19 6.85
C ASN A 47 -10.10 24.91 7.12
N ILE A 48 -9.43 23.77 7.31
CA ILE A 48 -10.07 22.46 7.46
C ILE A 48 -9.60 21.84 8.77
N SER A 49 -10.55 21.37 9.60
CA SER A 49 -10.23 20.53 10.75
C SER A 49 -10.77 19.12 10.57
N LEU A 50 -9.90 18.11 10.70
CA LEU A 50 -10.24 16.69 10.52
C LEU A 50 -11.26 16.18 11.55
N SER A 51 -11.25 16.77 12.74
CA SER A 51 -12.21 16.48 13.80
C SER A 51 -13.68 16.72 13.40
N ASN A 52 -13.94 17.57 12.40
CA ASN A 52 -15.29 17.79 11.88
C ASN A 52 -15.83 16.62 11.05
N TYR A 53 -14.96 15.69 10.61
CA TYR A 53 -15.33 14.62 9.68
C TYR A 53 -15.26 13.24 10.30
N GLY A 54 -14.66 13.04 11.48
CA GLY A 54 -14.65 11.73 12.12
C GLY A 54 -13.46 11.50 13.05
N SER A 55 -13.01 10.24 13.10
CA SER A 55 -11.97 9.78 14.02
C SER A 55 -10.54 10.08 13.53
N VAL A 56 -10.36 10.42 12.25
CA VAL A 56 -9.04 10.68 11.64
C VAL A 56 -8.41 11.89 12.31
N SER A 57 -7.17 11.72 12.74
CA SER A 57 -6.38 12.78 13.37
C SER A 57 -5.40 13.42 12.40
N HIS A 58 -4.96 12.69 11.37
CA HIS A 58 -3.97 13.19 10.43
C HIS A 58 -4.23 12.71 9.00
N VAL A 59 -3.96 13.57 8.01
CA VAL A 59 -3.89 13.19 6.59
C VAL A 59 -2.50 13.54 6.04
N GLY A 60 -1.73 12.52 5.68
CA GLY A 60 -0.43 12.60 5.03
C GLY A 60 -0.55 12.59 3.51
N PHE A 61 0.07 13.56 2.83
CA PHE A 61 0.14 13.62 1.37
C PHE A 61 1.58 13.71 0.85
N THR A 62 2.00 12.71 0.09
CA THR A 62 3.34 12.61 -0.50
C THR A 62 3.25 12.44 -2.01
N PRO A 63 3.28 13.53 -2.79
CA PRO A 63 3.56 13.47 -4.22
C PRO A 63 4.94 12.89 -4.52
N ILE A 64 4.99 12.01 -5.52
CA ILE A 64 6.20 11.33 -6.00
C ILE A 64 6.40 11.67 -7.47
N ALA A 65 7.46 12.41 -7.79
CA ALA A 65 7.82 12.80 -9.14
C ALA A 65 9.21 12.23 -9.51
N ILE A 66 9.22 10.95 -9.88
CA ILE A 66 10.41 10.22 -10.31
C ILE A 66 10.25 9.70 -11.75
N GLN A 67 11.35 9.56 -12.48
CA GLN A 67 11.37 9.02 -13.84
C GLN A 67 11.21 7.49 -13.82
N GLY A 68 10.31 6.97 -14.66
CA GLY A 68 10.10 5.53 -14.87
C GLY A 68 8.73 5.02 -14.43
N ASP A 69 8.44 3.76 -14.76
CA ASP A 69 7.15 3.10 -14.56
C ASP A 69 6.93 2.58 -13.12
N GLY A 70 7.69 3.11 -12.16
CA GLY A 70 7.67 2.67 -10.77
C GLY A 70 6.35 3.00 -10.10
N ARG A 71 5.51 1.98 -9.86
CA ARG A 71 4.19 2.06 -9.22
C ARG A 71 4.29 2.44 -7.73
N HIS A 72 4.70 3.67 -7.44
CA HIS A 72 4.75 4.22 -6.08
C HIS A 72 3.44 4.92 -5.72
N GLN A 73 2.31 4.26 -5.97
CA GLN A 73 1.01 4.75 -5.48
C GLN A 73 0.54 3.85 -4.36
N SER A 74 0.24 4.45 -3.21
CA SER A 74 -0.36 3.74 -2.09
C SER A 74 -1.26 4.66 -1.29
N ILE A 75 -2.30 4.06 -0.73
CA ILE A 75 -3.13 4.66 0.31
C ILE A 75 -3.20 3.68 1.48
N GLY A 76 -3.06 4.20 2.69
CA GLY A 76 -3.12 3.40 3.91
C GLY A 76 -3.82 4.15 5.02
N TYR A 77 -4.43 3.40 5.94
CA TYR A 77 -4.94 3.92 7.20
C TYR A 77 -4.22 3.22 8.34
N LYS A 78 -3.69 4.00 9.30
CA LYS A 78 -3.04 3.50 10.51
C LYS A 78 -3.94 3.78 11.70
N GLU A 79 -4.52 2.73 12.28
CA GLU A 79 -5.44 2.83 13.41
C GLU A 79 -4.76 3.45 14.65
N GLU A 80 -3.50 3.07 14.93
CA GLU A 80 -2.72 3.53 16.10
C GLU A 80 -2.67 5.06 16.20
N ASP A 81 -2.40 5.72 15.06
CA ASP A 81 -2.25 7.18 14.96
C ASP A 81 -3.47 7.87 14.33
N LYS A 82 -4.48 7.08 13.97
CA LYS A 82 -5.67 7.47 13.20
C LYS A 82 -5.31 8.31 11.97
N SER A 83 -4.30 7.89 11.22
CA SER A 83 -3.75 8.64 10.10
C SER A 83 -4.08 8.00 8.76
N ILE A 84 -4.41 8.82 7.76
CA ILE A 84 -4.51 8.40 6.36
C ILE A 84 -3.24 8.87 5.64
N ASP A 85 -2.48 7.95 5.08
CA ASP A 85 -1.28 8.27 4.30
C ASP A 85 -1.53 8.00 2.82
N ILE A 86 -1.23 8.99 1.99
CA ILE A 86 -1.40 8.93 0.54
C ILE A 86 -0.06 9.22 -0.12
N ASN A 87 0.45 8.25 -0.87
CA ASN A 87 1.60 8.43 -1.75
C ASN A 87 1.10 8.39 -3.19
N LEU A 88 1.29 9.47 -3.95
CA LEU A 88 0.82 9.57 -5.32
C LEU A 88 1.96 9.87 -6.28
N GLN A 89 2.16 8.99 -7.24
CA GLN A 89 3.00 9.26 -8.39
C GLN A 89 2.34 10.30 -9.31
N LEU A 90 3.04 11.41 -9.52
CA LEU A 90 2.66 12.44 -10.46
C LEU A 90 3.14 12.05 -11.87
N ASP A 91 2.44 12.50 -12.93
CA ASP A 91 3.01 12.40 -14.28
C ASP A 91 4.25 13.30 -14.33
N TYR A 92 5.42 12.67 -14.46
CA TYR A 92 6.70 13.38 -14.49
C TYR A 92 6.77 14.44 -15.60
N ARG A 93 6.04 14.24 -16.70
CA ARG A 93 5.96 15.24 -17.79
C ARG A 93 5.27 16.52 -17.33
N VAL A 94 4.22 16.40 -16.52
CA VAL A 94 3.51 17.55 -15.93
C VAL A 94 4.43 18.31 -15.00
N VAL A 95 5.13 17.62 -14.10
CA VAL A 95 6.07 18.24 -13.17
C VAL A 95 7.22 18.93 -13.90
N LYS A 96 7.73 18.34 -14.99
CA LYS A 96 8.80 18.92 -15.80
C LYS A 96 8.34 20.12 -16.63
N GLN A 97 7.07 20.17 -17.02
CA GLN A 97 6.49 21.26 -17.81
C GLN A 97 6.02 22.44 -16.95
N ALA A 98 5.76 22.22 -15.67
CA ALA A 98 5.36 23.26 -14.75
C ALA A 98 6.40 24.40 -14.72
N THR A 99 5.95 25.61 -15.00
CA THR A 99 6.81 26.79 -15.11
C THR A 99 6.86 27.61 -13.82
N THR A 100 5.85 27.46 -12.97
CA THR A 100 5.71 28.20 -11.71
C THR A 100 5.32 27.30 -10.55
N LYS A 101 5.56 27.78 -9.32
CA LYS A 101 5.12 27.09 -8.10
C LYS A 101 3.60 27.10 -7.97
N GLU A 102 2.95 28.16 -8.42
CA GLU A 102 1.49 28.31 -8.40
C GLU A 102 0.83 27.28 -9.33
N GLU A 103 1.38 27.08 -10.53
CA GLU A 103 0.93 26.05 -11.46
C GLU A 103 1.07 24.66 -10.83
N MET A 104 2.21 24.37 -10.22
CA MET A 104 2.44 23.10 -9.55
C MET A 104 1.51 22.92 -8.33
N THR A 105 1.25 23.98 -7.57
CA THR A 105 0.30 23.95 -6.43
C THR A 105 -1.11 23.61 -6.92
N SER A 106 -1.57 24.22 -8.02
CA SER A 106 -2.85 23.87 -8.66
C SER A 106 -2.89 22.41 -9.11
N TRP A 107 -1.79 21.89 -9.65
CA TRP A 107 -1.69 20.47 -9.98
C TRP A 107 -1.79 19.58 -8.74
N LEU A 108 -1.03 19.87 -7.68
CA LEU A 108 -1.07 19.11 -6.42
C LEU A 108 -2.46 19.11 -5.79
N ALA A 109 -3.16 20.25 -5.80
CA ALA A 109 -4.53 20.38 -5.32
C ALA A 109 -5.48 19.44 -6.09
N ARG A 110 -5.37 19.41 -7.43
CA ARG A 110 -6.16 18.52 -8.28
C ARG A 110 -5.84 17.04 -8.03
N TYR A 111 -4.58 16.69 -7.84
CA TYR A 111 -4.17 15.32 -7.49
C TYR A 111 -4.71 14.89 -6.13
N LEU A 112 -4.56 15.73 -5.10
CA LEU A 112 -5.10 15.43 -3.77
C LEU A 112 -6.62 15.23 -3.83
N LEU A 113 -7.34 16.15 -4.45
CA LEU A 113 -8.80 16.07 -4.59
C LEU A 113 -9.26 14.81 -5.36
N ALA A 114 -8.51 14.43 -6.39
CA ALA A 114 -8.77 13.20 -7.14
C ALA A 114 -8.47 11.93 -6.34
N ALA A 115 -7.60 12.00 -5.32
CA ALA A 115 -7.25 10.88 -4.46
C ALA A 115 -8.18 10.69 -3.25
N ILE A 116 -8.91 11.72 -2.81
CA ILE A 116 -9.84 11.59 -1.68
C ILE A 116 -10.88 10.47 -1.84
N PRO A 117 -11.47 10.23 -3.03
CA PRO A 117 -12.36 9.07 -3.22
C PRO A 117 -11.71 7.71 -2.90
N LEU A 118 -10.38 7.60 -2.99
CA LEU A 118 -9.65 6.39 -2.64
C LEU A 118 -9.68 6.10 -1.13
N PHE A 119 -10.08 7.07 -0.29
CA PHE A 119 -10.18 6.85 1.16
C PHE A 119 -11.25 5.81 1.48
N ALA A 120 -12.23 5.62 0.59
CA ALA A 120 -13.22 4.57 0.72
C ALA A 120 -12.63 3.16 0.49
N GLU A 121 -11.40 3.07 -0.03
CA GLU A 121 -10.66 1.82 -0.22
C GLU A 121 -9.95 1.36 1.05
N VAL A 122 -9.83 2.23 2.07
CA VAL A 122 -9.26 1.89 3.39
C VAL A 122 -10.35 1.95 4.47
N PRO A 123 -10.35 1.02 5.44
CA PRO A 123 -11.37 0.98 6.48
C PRO A 123 -11.13 2.08 7.51
N VAL A 124 -11.61 3.30 7.23
CA VAL A 124 -11.50 4.45 8.14
C VAL A 124 -12.77 4.56 8.99
N PRO A 125 -12.73 4.21 10.30
CA PRO A 125 -13.94 4.19 11.13
C PRO A 125 -14.55 5.59 11.26
N HIS A 126 -15.84 5.69 10.90
CA HIS A 126 -16.66 6.89 11.12
C HIS A 126 -16.14 8.18 10.44
N PHE A 127 -15.41 8.07 9.32
CA PHE A 127 -14.94 9.24 8.57
C PHE A 127 -15.89 9.62 7.42
N GLN A 128 -16.35 10.87 7.41
CA GLN A 128 -17.30 11.43 6.46
C GLN A 128 -16.60 11.89 5.17
N ILE A 129 -16.17 10.93 4.36
CA ILE A 129 -15.39 11.18 3.13
C ILE A 129 -16.09 12.17 2.19
N SER A 130 -17.41 12.05 2.01
CA SER A 130 -18.17 12.92 1.11
C SER A 130 -18.14 14.39 1.55
N SER A 131 -18.37 14.67 2.83
CA SER A 131 -18.33 16.03 3.39
C SER A 131 -16.90 16.59 3.33
N PHE A 132 -15.92 15.79 3.74
CA PHE A 132 -14.49 16.16 3.66
C PHE A 132 -14.06 16.53 2.25
N ARG A 133 -14.45 15.71 1.26
CA ARG A 133 -14.15 15.97 -0.15
C ARG A 133 -14.80 17.25 -0.65
N GLN A 134 -16.04 17.52 -0.24
CA GLN A 134 -16.77 18.71 -0.67
C GLN A 134 -16.13 19.98 -0.13
N ASP A 135 -15.76 20.01 1.15
CA ASP A 135 -15.15 21.19 1.77
C ASP A 135 -13.76 21.48 1.17
N ILE A 136 -12.98 20.44 0.85
CA ILE A 136 -11.72 20.60 0.11
C ILE A 136 -11.96 21.09 -1.31
N PHE A 137 -12.97 20.57 -2.02
CA PHE A 137 -13.34 21.03 -3.35
C PHE A 137 -13.67 22.53 -3.34
N ASP A 138 -14.56 22.95 -2.44
CA ASP A 138 -15.00 24.35 -2.33
C ASP A 138 -13.83 25.28 -1.97
N LEU A 139 -12.93 24.82 -1.08
CA LEU A 139 -11.72 25.56 -0.72
C LEU A 139 -10.80 25.74 -1.93
N PHE A 140 -10.52 24.68 -2.69
CA PHE A 140 -9.64 24.76 -3.86
C PHE A 140 -10.28 25.54 -5.02
N GLN A 141 -11.61 25.45 -5.17
CA GLN A 141 -12.35 26.25 -6.13
C GLN A 141 -12.23 27.75 -5.81
N LYS A 142 -12.34 28.13 -4.53
CA LYS A 142 -12.18 29.52 -4.08
C LYS A 142 -10.78 30.08 -4.36
N GLN A 143 -9.74 29.22 -4.35
CA GLN A 143 -8.37 29.61 -4.71
C GLN A 143 -8.12 29.67 -6.23
N GLY A 144 -9.07 29.25 -7.06
CA GLY A 144 -8.86 29.13 -8.51
C GLY A 144 -7.90 28.00 -8.89
N TRP A 145 -7.73 26.99 -8.04
CA TRP A 145 -6.78 25.89 -8.29
C TRP A 145 -7.37 24.74 -9.10
N LEU A 146 -8.68 24.73 -9.30
CA LEU A 146 -9.41 23.68 -10.01
C LEU A 146 -9.68 24.01 -11.48
N ASP A 147 -8.92 24.92 -12.08
CA ASP A 147 -9.01 25.24 -13.51
C ASP A 147 -8.53 24.03 -14.34
N GLY A 148 -9.47 23.26 -14.90
CA GLY A 148 -9.22 22.12 -15.77
C GLY A 148 -9.83 20.80 -15.26
N SER A 149 -9.56 19.71 -15.97
CA SER A 149 -10.01 18.38 -15.54
C SER A 149 -9.15 17.85 -14.40
N LEU A 150 -9.77 17.06 -13.51
CA LEU A 150 -9.03 16.29 -12.50
C LEU A 150 -8.13 15.25 -13.18
N PRO A 151 -6.92 15.02 -12.68
CA PRO A 151 -6.06 13.96 -13.19
C PRO A 151 -6.74 12.61 -13.00
N LYS A 152 -6.60 11.73 -13.98
CA LYS A 152 -7.01 10.34 -13.83
C LYS A 152 -6.00 9.65 -12.91
N ILE A 153 -6.40 9.38 -11.69
CA ILE A 153 -5.64 8.55 -10.76
C ILE A 153 -6.14 7.12 -10.94
N CYS A 154 -5.24 6.21 -11.30
CA CYS A 154 -5.54 4.78 -11.22
C CYS A 154 -5.66 4.46 -9.73
N SER A 155 -6.71 3.73 -9.31
CA SER A 155 -6.72 3.19 -7.95
C SER A 155 -5.38 2.48 -7.74
N PRO A 156 -4.59 2.88 -6.73
CA PRO A 156 -3.38 2.15 -6.42
C PRO A 156 -3.75 0.67 -6.24
N PRO A 157 -2.84 -0.28 -6.52
CA PRO A 157 -3.03 -1.61 -5.95
C PRO A 157 -3.28 -1.38 -4.47
N VAL A 158 -4.49 -1.70 -4.00
CA VAL A 158 -4.86 -1.53 -2.60
C VAL A 158 -4.03 -2.56 -1.87
N TYR A 159 -2.85 -2.13 -1.41
CA TYR A 159 -2.14 -2.82 -0.36
C TYR A 159 -3.00 -2.60 0.88
N LEU A 160 -4.04 -3.40 1.03
CA LEU A 160 -4.60 -3.67 2.34
C LEU A 160 -3.46 -4.35 3.09
N VAL A 161 -2.57 -3.55 3.65
CA VAL A 161 -1.66 -3.98 4.70
C VAL A 161 -2.53 -4.08 5.95
N TRP A 162 -3.40 -5.09 5.97
CA TRP A 162 -3.84 -5.68 7.22
C TRP A 162 -2.62 -6.40 7.80
N MET A 163 -1.71 -5.62 8.38
CA MET A 163 -0.71 -6.16 9.31
C MET A 163 -1.17 -6.07 10.76
N SER A 164 -2.24 -5.32 11.04
CA SER A 164 -2.87 -5.30 12.35
C SER A 164 -3.91 -6.43 12.42
N ASP A 165 -3.57 -7.46 13.19
CA ASP A 165 -4.50 -8.37 13.88
C ASP A 165 -4.75 -9.80 13.40
N PHE A 166 -4.01 -10.35 12.42
CA PHE A 166 -3.85 -11.82 12.43
C PHE A 166 -2.83 -12.30 13.48
N ARG A 167 -2.03 -11.40 14.06
CA ARG A 167 -1.25 -11.68 15.28
C ARG A 167 -2.12 -11.82 16.54
N SER A 168 -3.36 -11.33 16.54
CA SER A 168 -4.24 -11.39 17.73
C SER A 168 -4.75 -12.81 18.02
N GLY A 169 -4.81 -13.68 17.01
CA GLY A 169 -5.06 -15.12 17.18
C GLY A 169 -3.82 -15.94 17.59
N LEU A 170 -2.63 -15.35 17.54
CA LEU A 170 -1.33 -16.03 17.69
C LEU A 170 -0.74 -15.99 19.11
N GLN A 171 -1.44 -15.43 20.09
CA GLN A 171 -0.95 -15.41 21.48
C GLN A 171 -0.99 -16.78 22.20
N ASN A 172 -1.51 -17.84 21.56
CA ASN A 172 -1.62 -19.18 22.15
C ASN A 172 -0.79 -20.25 21.41
N GLY A 173 0.47 -19.96 21.12
CA GLY A 173 1.47 -21.00 20.82
C GLY A 173 2.34 -20.70 19.60
N LYS A 174 3.66 -20.64 19.82
CA LYS A 174 4.71 -20.50 18.81
C LYS A 174 4.75 -21.70 17.87
N ARG A 175 3.88 -21.76 16.86
CA ARG A 175 4.02 -22.68 15.73
C ARG A 175 4.26 -21.88 14.47
N PRO A 176 5.21 -22.28 13.61
CA PRO A 176 5.41 -21.60 12.35
C PRO A 176 4.22 -21.81 11.42
N TYR A 177 3.82 -20.77 10.69
CA TYR A 177 2.53 -20.68 10.00
C TYR A 177 2.61 -20.02 8.62
N PHE A 178 1.60 -20.29 7.80
CA PHE A 178 1.37 -19.68 6.51
C PHE A 178 0.50 -18.43 6.69
N PHE A 179 0.97 -17.30 6.18
CA PHE A 179 0.22 -16.08 6.03
C PHE A 179 -0.08 -15.87 4.54
N ALA A 180 -1.31 -15.57 4.17
CA ALA A 180 -1.61 -15.17 2.80
C ALA A 180 -2.33 -13.83 2.79
N ARG A 181 -1.89 -12.95 1.89
CA ARG A 181 -2.54 -11.69 1.57
C ARG A 181 -2.84 -11.62 0.08
N LYS A 182 -3.86 -10.85 -0.24
CA LYS A 182 -4.27 -10.57 -1.61
C LYS A 182 -3.72 -9.22 -2.04
N VAL A 183 -3.16 -9.15 -3.25
CA VAL A 183 -2.82 -7.89 -3.90
C VAL A 183 -3.48 -7.91 -5.28
N ALA A 184 -4.67 -7.30 -5.38
CA ALA A 184 -5.45 -7.30 -6.61
C ALA A 184 -6.18 -5.96 -6.79
N GLN A 185 -6.52 -5.61 -8.03
CA GLN A 185 -7.47 -4.53 -8.32
C GLN A 185 -8.91 -4.95 -7.96
N ARG A 186 -9.75 -3.97 -7.60
CA ARG A 186 -11.09 -4.08 -6.97
C ARG A 186 -12.04 -5.10 -7.62
N GLU A 187 -12.00 -5.28 -8.93
CA GLU A 187 -12.92 -6.17 -9.66
C GLU A 187 -12.67 -7.66 -9.39
N TRP A 188 -11.49 -8.01 -8.90
CA TRP A 188 -11.05 -9.38 -8.67
C TRP A 188 -11.11 -9.76 -7.19
N TYR A 189 -11.48 -8.80 -6.31
CA TYR A 189 -11.52 -8.98 -4.87
C TYR A 189 -12.51 -10.06 -4.42
N GLN A 190 -13.60 -10.26 -5.17
CA GLN A 190 -14.67 -11.20 -4.82
C GLN A 190 -14.40 -12.67 -5.22
N VAL A 191 -13.32 -12.95 -5.97
CA VAL A 191 -13.10 -14.29 -6.58
C VAL A 191 -12.05 -15.13 -5.85
N ILE A 192 -11.21 -14.53 -5.00
CA ILE A 192 -10.06 -15.24 -4.39
C ILE A 192 -10.21 -15.30 -2.87
N GLU A 193 -10.54 -16.48 -2.35
CA GLU A 193 -10.63 -16.76 -0.91
C GLU A 193 -9.24 -17.08 -0.32
N VAL A 194 -8.32 -16.11 -0.35
CA VAL A 194 -6.93 -16.30 0.12
C VAL A 194 -6.83 -16.69 1.60
N GLU A 195 -7.76 -16.23 2.43
CA GLU A 195 -7.82 -16.57 3.86
C GLU A 195 -8.21 -18.04 4.07
N GLN A 196 -9.18 -18.53 3.30
CA GLN A 196 -9.56 -19.94 3.31
C GLN A 196 -8.40 -20.80 2.81
N PHE A 197 -7.67 -20.34 1.80
CA PHE A 197 -6.47 -21.01 1.31
C PHE A 197 -5.35 -21.06 2.37
N ALA A 198 -5.04 -19.96 3.04
CA ALA A 198 -4.07 -19.94 4.14
C ALA A 198 -4.51 -20.83 5.31
N GLY A 199 -5.79 -20.78 5.68
CA GLY A 199 -6.39 -21.64 6.69
C GLY A 199 -6.23 -23.13 6.33
N MET A 200 -6.49 -23.48 5.07
CA MET A 200 -6.28 -24.84 4.58
C MET A 200 -4.80 -25.26 4.65
N LEU A 201 -3.87 -24.40 4.24
CA LEU A 201 -2.43 -24.69 4.35
C LEU A 201 -2.06 -24.95 5.81
N ASN A 202 -2.45 -24.07 6.73
CA ASN A 202 -2.16 -24.20 8.17
C ASN A 202 -2.80 -25.43 8.83
N GLN A 203 -3.99 -25.85 8.40
CA GLN A 203 -4.65 -27.05 8.94
C GLN A 203 -3.95 -28.34 8.53
N ARG A 204 -3.25 -28.31 7.39
CA ARG A 204 -2.81 -29.53 6.72
C ARG A 204 -1.31 -29.60 6.50
N MET A 205 -0.57 -28.54 6.78
CA MET A 205 0.88 -28.45 6.59
C MET A 205 1.48 -27.75 7.80
N ASN A 206 2.62 -28.25 8.25
CA ASN A 206 3.39 -27.64 9.32
C ASN A 206 4.76 -27.24 8.76
N LEU A 207 5.11 -25.95 8.84
CA LEU A 207 6.36 -25.44 8.28
C LEU A 207 7.59 -26.15 8.87
N THR A 208 7.54 -26.61 10.13
CA THR A 208 8.65 -27.36 10.74
C THR A 208 8.94 -28.69 10.05
N ASP A 209 7.95 -29.28 9.36
CA ASP A 209 8.13 -30.55 8.66
C ASP A 209 9.04 -30.39 7.44
N TYR A 210 9.23 -29.15 6.99
CA TYR A 210 10.08 -28.80 5.86
C TYR A 210 11.44 -28.29 6.29
N GLY A 211 11.69 -27.95 7.56
CA GLY A 211 13.02 -27.54 8.02
C GLY A 211 13.02 -26.53 9.15
N SER A 212 14.21 -26.15 9.61
CA SER A 212 14.43 -25.15 10.66
C SER A 212 14.89 -23.80 10.11
N GLY A 213 14.54 -23.46 8.86
CA GLY A 213 14.92 -22.19 8.25
C GLY A 213 13.84 -21.11 8.32
N VAL A 214 12.57 -21.49 8.10
CA VAL A 214 11.45 -20.55 7.95
C VAL A 214 10.46 -20.72 9.09
N GLU A 215 10.17 -19.62 9.80
CA GLU A 215 9.11 -19.58 10.80
C GLU A 215 7.79 -19.08 10.21
N GLU A 216 7.83 -18.20 9.22
CA GLU A 216 6.63 -17.62 8.64
C GLU A 216 6.73 -17.57 7.11
N LEU A 217 5.69 -18.04 6.42
CA LEU A 217 5.59 -17.97 4.96
C LEU A 217 4.48 -17.01 4.55
N TYR A 218 4.86 -15.87 3.99
CA TYR A 218 3.97 -14.82 3.49
C TYR A 218 3.70 -15.02 2.00
N LEU A 219 2.45 -15.29 1.63
CA LEU A 219 2.00 -15.46 0.25
C LEU A 219 1.27 -14.19 -0.21
N SER A 220 1.74 -13.56 -1.28
CA SER A 220 1.10 -12.40 -1.92
C SER A 220 0.63 -12.82 -3.31
N PHE A 221 -0.68 -13.01 -3.48
CA PHE A 221 -1.24 -13.38 -4.78
C PHE A 221 -1.50 -12.14 -5.64
N LEU A 222 -0.89 -12.09 -6.82
CA LEU A 222 -0.91 -10.96 -7.76
C LEU A 222 -1.77 -11.30 -8.97
N ALA A 223 -2.95 -10.72 -9.13
CA ALA A 223 -3.78 -10.94 -10.32
C ALA A 223 -3.25 -10.13 -11.52
N ASP A 224 -3.19 -10.75 -12.70
CA ASP A 224 -2.79 -10.07 -13.95
C ASP A 224 -3.62 -8.81 -14.24
N GLU A 225 -2.99 -7.80 -14.82
CA GLU A 225 -3.69 -6.58 -15.22
C GLU A 225 -4.51 -6.81 -16.51
N PRO A 226 -5.66 -6.13 -16.67
CA PRO A 226 -6.48 -6.23 -17.89
C PRO A 226 -5.76 -5.85 -19.18
N ASP A 227 -4.63 -5.13 -19.08
CA ASP A 227 -3.81 -4.72 -20.21
C ASP A 227 -2.79 -5.79 -20.65
N GLY A 228 -2.79 -6.97 -20.00
CA GLY A 228 -1.93 -8.10 -20.31
C GLY A 228 -0.54 -8.02 -19.69
N ARG A 229 -0.27 -7.06 -18.78
CA ARG A 229 0.96 -7.06 -18.00
C ARG A 229 0.91 -8.16 -16.94
N MET A 230 1.80 -9.13 -17.09
CA MET A 230 2.02 -10.17 -16.08
C MET A 230 2.96 -9.65 -14.99
N TYR A 231 2.63 -9.98 -13.74
CA TYR A 231 3.57 -9.79 -12.64
C TYR A 231 4.62 -10.90 -12.69
N GLU A 232 5.89 -10.56 -12.49
CA GLU A 232 6.92 -11.57 -12.28
C GLU A 232 6.79 -12.13 -10.86
N SER A 233 7.00 -13.44 -10.72
CA SER A 233 7.13 -14.04 -9.41
C SER A 233 8.39 -13.50 -8.72
N ASP A 234 8.24 -13.08 -7.48
CA ASP A 234 9.35 -12.59 -6.67
C ASP A 234 9.36 -13.32 -5.33
N SER A 235 10.53 -13.42 -4.72
CA SER A 235 10.67 -13.99 -3.38
C SER A 235 11.74 -13.25 -2.59
N THR A 236 11.49 -13.00 -1.32
CA THR A 236 12.45 -12.36 -0.40
C THR A 236 12.51 -13.13 0.90
N TYR A 237 13.71 -13.51 1.33
CA TYR A 237 13.93 -14.16 2.63
C TYR A 237 14.58 -13.19 3.62
N PHE A 238 13.88 -12.92 4.72
CA PHE A 238 14.37 -12.11 5.83
C PHE A 238 15.01 -13.03 6.86
N ARG A 239 16.34 -13.19 6.77
CA ARG A 239 17.10 -14.15 7.59
C ARG A 239 16.98 -13.89 9.10
N GLU A 240 16.95 -12.63 9.52
CA GLU A 240 16.87 -12.25 10.93
C GLU A 240 15.53 -12.67 11.56
N ASP A 241 14.44 -12.48 10.81
CA ASP A 241 13.07 -12.78 11.24
C ASP A 241 12.62 -14.19 10.85
N ARG A 242 13.44 -14.90 10.04
CA ARG A 242 13.12 -16.22 9.47
C ARG A 242 11.81 -16.22 8.68
N GLU A 243 11.53 -15.10 8.03
CA GLU A 243 10.33 -14.91 7.20
C GLU A 243 10.66 -15.10 5.73
N LEU A 244 9.79 -15.81 5.01
CA LEU A 244 9.86 -15.89 3.55
C LEU A 244 8.63 -15.24 2.95
N HIS A 245 8.84 -14.29 2.04
CA HIS A 245 7.79 -13.60 1.32
C HIS A 245 7.79 -14.06 -0.13
N LEU A 246 6.64 -14.52 -0.63
CA LEU A 246 6.43 -15.00 -2.00
C LEU A 246 5.38 -14.14 -2.69
N SER A 247 5.72 -13.60 -3.84
CA SER A 247 4.82 -12.95 -4.77
C SER A 247 4.43 -13.94 -5.86
N ILE A 248 3.15 -14.32 -5.89
CA ILE A 248 2.61 -15.38 -6.74
C ILE A 248 1.71 -14.73 -7.80
N PRO A 249 2.16 -14.60 -9.06
CA PRO A 249 1.28 -14.20 -10.14
C PRO A 249 0.19 -15.24 -10.37
N LEU A 250 -1.05 -14.78 -10.37
CA LEU A 250 -2.23 -15.51 -10.78
C LEU A 250 -2.59 -14.99 -12.16
N GLY A 251 -2.65 -15.90 -13.13
CA GLY A 251 -2.94 -15.58 -14.54
C GLY A 251 -4.34 -15.00 -14.75
N LEU A 252 -5.00 -15.39 -15.83
CA LEU A 252 -6.41 -15.04 -16.05
C LEU A 252 -7.34 -15.92 -15.17
N PRO A 253 -8.55 -15.45 -14.82
CA PRO A 253 -9.48 -16.17 -13.95
C PRO A 253 -10.07 -17.37 -14.70
N PRO A 254 -10.64 -18.36 -13.99
CA PRO A 254 -10.98 -18.36 -12.57
C PRO A 254 -9.81 -18.63 -11.61
N TYR A 255 -9.89 -18.05 -10.41
CA TYR A 255 -8.89 -18.20 -9.35
C TYR A 255 -9.36 -19.18 -8.27
N ASP A 256 -9.54 -20.44 -8.68
CA ASP A 256 -9.87 -21.51 -7.75
C ASP A 256 -8.64 -21.99 -6.94
N GLU A 257 -8.87 -22.92 -6.01
CA GLU A 257 -7.80 -23.53 -5.19
C GLU A 257 -6.67 -24.09 -6.05
N SER A 258 -6.99 -24.68 -7.21
CA SER A 258 -5.99 -25.27 -8.09
C SER A 258 -5.09 -24.19 -8.70
N ALA A 259 -5.65 -23.04 -9.08
CA ALA A 259 -4.88 -21.90 -9.57
C ALA A 259 -3.92 -21.36 -8.48
N LEU A 260 -4.38 -21.27 -7.23
CA LEU A 260 -3.55 -20.84 -6.09
C LEU A 260 -2.41 -21.82 -5.79
N VAL A 261 -2.71 -23.12 -5.76
CA VAL A 261 -1.71 -24.19 -5.56
C VAL A 261 -0.68 -24.20 -6.68
N ASN A 262 -1.12 -24.08 -7.94
CA ASN A 262 -0.23 -24.05 -9.09
C ASN A 262 0.66 -22.81 -9.09
N GLY A 263 0.12 -21.63 -8.75
CA GLY A 263 0.90 -20.41 -8.59
C GLY A 263 1.95 -20.54 -7.48
N LEU A 264 1.58 -21.09 -6.32
CA LEU A 264 2.52 -21.36 -5.24
C LEU A 264 3.64 -22.30 -5.70
N ILE A 265 3.31 -23.43 -6.34
CA ILE A 265 4.26 -24.40 -6.86
C ILE A 265 5.21 -23.78 -7.90
N ALA A 266 4.71 -22.83 -8.70
CA ALA A 266 5.48 -22.11 -9.71
C ALA A 266 6.43 -21.06 -9.11
N ALA A 267 6.08 -20.47 -7.96
CA ALA A 267 6.93 -19.51 -7.24
C ALA A 267 8.04 -20.17 -6.40
N LEU A 268 7.82 -21.41 -5.90
CA LEU A 268 8.80 -22.13 -5.06
C LEU A 268 10.21 -22.32 -5.68
N PRO A 269 10.38 -22.54 -7.00
CA PRO A 269 11.70 -22.62 -7.63
C PRO A 269 12.54 -21.34 -7.51
N GLU A 270 11.91 -20.16 -7.52
CA GLU A 270 12.63 -18.88 -7.36
C GLU A 270 13.21 -18.72 -5.96
N VAL A 271 12.63 -19.42 -4.99
CA VAL A 271 13.08 -19.45 -3.59
C VAL A 271 14.41 -20.17 -3.42
N LYS A 272 14.78 -21.07 -4.33
CA LYS A 272 16.07 -21.79 -4.27
C LYS A 272 17.28 -20.86 -4.36
N ARG A 273 17.09 -19.58 -4.72
CA ARG A 273 18.13 -18.54 -4.68
C ARG A 273 18.52 -18.16 -3.25
N TRP A 274 17.61 -18.34 -2.29
CA TRP A 274 17.86 -18.05 -0.89
C TRP A 274 18.44 -19.31 -0.23
N ASP A 275 19.70 -19.22 0.18
CA ASP A 275 20.37 -20.24 1.00
C ASP A 275 19.74 -20.25 2.40
N VAL A 276 18.52 -20.80 2.47
CA VAL A 276 17.77 -21.10 3.68
C VAL A 276 18.22 -22.48 4.14
N PRO A 277 19.08 -22.57 5.16
CA PRO A 277 19.66 -23.85 5.55
C PRO A 277 18.58 -24.82 6.00
N ASP A 278 18.73 -26.08 5.59
CA ASP A 278 17.93 -27.21 6.04
C ASP A 278 16.42 -27.14 5.70
N PHE A 279 16.01 -26.31 4.73
CA PHE A 279 14.62 -26.26 4.26
C PHE A 279 14.39 -27.09 2.98
N ASP A 280 13.54 -28.11 3.06
CA ASP A 280 13.18 -29.06 2.01
C ASP A 280 12.07 -28.51 1.10
N TRP A 281 12.48 -27.62 0.19
CA TRP A 281 11.60 -27.04 -0.84
C TRP A 281 10.93 -28.08 -1.74
N GLU A 282 11.61 -29.19 -2.02
CA GLU A 282 11.07 -30.24 -2.89
C GLU A 282 9.97 -31.05 -2.19
N ARG A 283 10.10 -31.28 -0.88
CA ARG A 283 9.00 -31.85 -0.09
C ARG A 283 7.83 -30.89 0.00
N LEU A 284 8.07 -29.60 0.25
CA LEU A 284 6.99 -28.59 0.27
C LEU A 284 6.22 -28.60 -1.06
N LYS A 285 6.93 -28.57 -2.17
CA LYS A 285 6.36 -28.64 -3.53
C LYS A 285 5.57 -29.92 -3.77
N ARG A 286 6.08 -31.08 -3.34
CA ARG A 286 5.39 -32.37 -3.48
C ARG A 286 4.11 -32.42 -2.65
N ASP A 287 4.12 -31.88 -1.45
CA ASP A 287 2.95 -31.88 -0.58
C ASP A 287 1.88 -30.89 -1.03
N CYS A 288 2.28 -29.76 -1.65
CA CYS A 288 1.36 -28.90 -2.39
C CYS A 288 0.71 -29.62 -3.58
N LYS A 289 1.46 -30.42 -4.35
CA LYS A 289 0.97 -31.14 -5.55
C LYS A 289 0.00 -32.29 -5.30
N LYS A 290 -0.01 -32.87 -4.09
CA LYS A 290 -0.89 -33.99 -3.74
C LYS A 290 -2.33 -33.54 -3.46
N ARG A 291 -2.63 -32.28 -3.72
CA ARG A 291 -3.86 -31.57 -3.37
C ARG A 291 -4.37 -30.88 -4.61
#